data_AF-A0AAV4J9A8-F1
#
_entry.id   AF-A0AAV4J9A8-F1
#
_cell.length_a   1.000
_cell.length_b   1.000
_cell.length_c   1.000
_cell.angle_alpha   90.00
_cell.angle_beta   90.00
_cell.angle_gamma   90.00
#
_symmetry.space_group_name_H-M   'P 1'
#
loop_
_entity.id
_entity.type
_entity.pdbx_description
1 polymer ?
#
loop_
_entity_poly.entity_id
_entity_poly.type
_entity_poly.pdbx_seq_one_letter_code
_entity_poly.pdbx_strand_id
1 'polypeptide(L)'
;MIPRIRLQPSDTALPFTFQRQQFPLRPCFSLTINKAQGQSLRVVGLDLRSQVFTHGMLYVALSITGRRNDVYILAEDGMTPNVVYSEVLN
;
A
#
# COMPACT_ATOMS: atom_id res chain seq x y z
N MET A 1 25.25 3.90 -15.15
CA MET A 1 24.89 2.53 -14.74
C MET A 1 24.18 2.59 -13.40
N ILE A 2 23.05 1.91 -13.20
CA ILE A 2 22.28 1.96 -11.94
C ILE A 2 22.84 0.92 -10.95
N PRO A 3 23.06 1.24 -9.67
CA PRO A 3 23.60 0.28 -8.71
C PRO A 3 22.59 -0.83 -8.38
N ARG A 4 23.08 -2.06 -8.13
CA ARG A 4 22.26 -3.20 -7.67
C ARG A 4 22.38 -3.33 -6.15
N ILE A 5 21.24 -3.54 -5.48
CA ILE A 5 21.19 -3.77 -4.03
C ILE A 5 21.09 -5.27 -3.77
N ARG A 6 21.87 -5.76 -2.79
CA ARG A 6 21.76 -7.11 -2.24
C ARG A 6 20.97 -7.02 -0.92
N LEU A 7 19.91 -7.80 -0.81
CA LEU A 7 19.08 -7.89 0.39
C LEU A 7 19.19 -9.32 0.93
N GLN A 8 19.65 -9.43 2.17
CA GLN A 8 19.77 -10.67 2.90
C GLN A 8 18.95 -10.54 4.20
N PRO A 9 18.05 -11.49 4.51
CA PRO A 9 17.37 -11.50 5.80
C PRO A 9 18.40 -11.70 6.92
N SER A 10 18.28 -10.92 7.99
CA SER A 10 19.22 -10.94 9.12
C SER A 10 19.05 -12.16 10.04
N ASP A 11 17.88 -12.78 10.04
CA ASP A 11 17.57 -13.96 10.84
C ASP A 11 16.92 -15.02 9.96
N THR A 12 17.62 -16.15 9.79
CA THR A 12 17.09 -17.32 9.12
C THR A 12 17.53 -18.55 9.88
N ALA A 13 16.58 -19.23 10.55
CA ALA A 13 16.73 -20.60 11.03
C ALA A 13 16.87 -21.64 9.89
N LEU A 14 17.13 -21.17 8.66
CA LEU A 14 17.30 -21.98 7.47
C LEU A 14 18.79 -22.35 7.35
N PRO A 15 19.11 -23.55 6.84
CA PRO A 15 20.50 -24.00 6.67
C PRO A 15 21.23 -23.30 5.50
N PHE A 16 20.63 -22.26 4.92
CA PHE A 16 21.20 -21.50 3.82
C PHE A 16 20.79 -20.02 3.91
N THR A 17 21.63 -19.18 3.30
CA THR A 17 21.40 -17.74 3.21
C THR A 17 20.62 -17.39 1.95
N PHE A 18 19.48 -16.72 2.09
CA PHE A 18 18.76 -16.16 0.96
C PHE A 18 19.27 -14.75 0.63
N GLN A 19 19.68 -14.52 -0.62
CA GLN A 19 20.13 -13.20 -1.08
C GLN A 19 19.36 -12.77 -2.33
N ARG A 20 18.64 -11.65 -2.24
CA ARG A 20 17.98 -11.02 -3.39
C ARG A 20 18.84 -9.89 -3.95
N GLN A 21 19.31 -10.02 -5.19
CA GLN A 21 20.01 -8.95 -5.90
C GLN A 21 19.08 -8.31 -6.94
N GLN A 22 18.79 -7.03 -6.79
CA GLN A 22 17.88 -6.31 -7.69
C GLN A 22 18.30 -4.85 -7.87
N PHE A 23 17.87 -4.21 -8.95
CA PHE A 23 17.92 -2.75 -9.03
C PHE A 23 16.93 -2.14 -8.02
N PRO A 24 17.24 -0.97 -7.43
CA PRO A 24 16.34 -0.27 -6.52
C PRO A 24 15.25 0.49 -7.28
N LEU A 25 14.64 -0.16 -8.27
CA LEU A 25 13.61 0.43 -9.11
C LEU A 25 12.36 -0.43 -9.06
N ARG A 26 11.20 0.24 -9.03
CA ARG A 26 9.90 -0.38 -9.21
C ARG A 26 9.14 0.48 -10.23
N PRO A 27 8.99 0.06 -11.49
CA PRO A 27 8.11 0.75 -12.42
C PRO A 27 6.68 0.62 -11.87
N CYS A 28 6.01 1.74 -11.64
CA CYS A 28 4.76 1.73 -10.92
C CYS A 28 3.85 2.87 -11.37
N PHE A 29 2.76 2.51 -12.04
CA PHE A 29 1.63 3.39 -12.31
C PHE A 29 0.57 3.30 -11.20
N SER A 30 0.47 2.15 -10.53
CA SER A 30 -0.45 1.90 -9.43
C SER A 30 0.25 1.15 -8.28
N LEU A 31 -0.04 1.59 -7.06
CA LEU A 31 0.46 1.00 -5.81
C LEU A 31 -0.69 0.34 -5.07
N THR A 32 -0.42 -0.76 -4.37
CA THR A 32 -1.36 -1.27 -3.38
C THR A 32 -1.37 -0.35 -2.16
N ILE A 33 -2.50 -0.26 -1.44
CA ILE A 33 -2.66 0.59 -0.25
C ILE A 33 -1.54 0.33 0.77
N ASN A 34 -1.24 -0.94 1.05
CA ASN A 34 -0.16 -1.34 1.97
C ASN A 34 1.23 -0.87 1.52
N LYS A 35 1.47 -0.72 0.22
CA LYS A 35 2.75 -0.20 -0.29
C LYS A 35 2.80 1.32 -0.30
N ALA A 36 1.65 1.98 -0.39
CA ALA A 36 1.53 3.43 -0.33
C ALA A 36 1.42 3.97 1.12
N GLN A 37 1.21 3.10 2.12
CA GLN A 37 1.18 3.49 3.52
C GLN A 37 2.48 4.22 3.92
N GLY A 38 2.33 5.40 4.53
CA GLY A 38 3.46 6.26 4.92
C GLY A 38 4.03 7.09 3.77
N GLN A 39 3.44 7.06 2.58
CA GLN A 39 3.77 7.97 1.48
C GLN A 39 2.79 9.14 1.45
N SER A 40 3.29 10.30 1.03
CA SER A 40 2.45 11.46 0.69
C SER A 40 2.46 11.65 -0.81
N LEU A 41 1.31 11.51 -1.45
CA LEU A 41 1.13 11.76 -2.88
C LEU A 41 0.30 13.02 -3.08
N ARG A 42 0.56 13.76 -4.17
CA ARG A 42 -0.18 15.00 -4.45
C ARG A 42 -1.59 14.74 -4.97
N VAL A 43 -1.75 13.75 -5.83
CA VAL A 43 -3.03 13.36 -6.45
C VAL A 43 -3.07 11.84 -6.49
N VAL A 44 -4.21 11.24 -6.14
CA VAL A 44 -4.38 9.79 -6.10
C VAL A 44 -5.69 9.36 -6.74
N GLY A 45 -5.64 8.27 -7.51
CA GLY A 45 -6.80 7.49 -7.91
C GLY A 45 -6.91 6.24 -7.03
N LEU A 46 -8.05 6.04 -6.39
CA LEU A 46 -8.37 4.86 -5.58
C LEU A 46 -9.33 3.97 -6.36
N ASP A 47 -8.86 2.77 -6.70
CA ASP A 47 -9.67 1.72 -7.33
C ASP A 47 -10.25 0.80 -6.24
N LEU A 48 -11.54 0.92 -6.00
CA LEU A 48 -12.34 0.18 -5.01
C LEU A 48 -13.36 -0.74 -5.67
N ARG A 49 -13.16 -1.13 -6.94
CA ARG A 49 -14.00 -2.17 -7.58
C ARG A 49 -13.92 -3.50 -6.83
N SER A 50 -12.79 -3.76 -6.18
CA SER A 50 -12.66 -4.80 -5.17
C SER A 50 -12.67 -4.17 -3.78
N GLN A 51 -13.52 -4.70 -2.90
CA GLN A 51 -13.67 -4.16 -1.54
C GLN A 51 -12.37 -4.24 -0.74
N VAL A 52 -12.14 -3.25 0.14
CA VAL A 52 -11.04 -3.30 1.10
C VAL A 52 -11.26 -4.42 2.12
N PHE A 53 -10.21 -5.17 2.42
CA PHE A 53 -10.34 -6.42 3.17
C PHE A 53 -10.06 -6.28 4.68
N THR A 54 -9.41 -5.21 5.12
CA THR A 54 -9.04 -5.01 6.53
C THR A 54 -9.41 -3.63 7.06
N HIS A 55 -9.58 -3.56 8.38
CA HIS A 55 -9.81 -2.32 9.11
C HIS A 55 -8.70 -1.30 8.88
N GLY A 56 -9.10 -0.04 8.73
CA GLY A 56 -8.19 1.08 8.56
C GLY A 56 -7.58 1.21 7.16
N MET A 57 -7.75 0.23 6.25
CA MET A 57 -7.22 0.35 4.89
C MET A 57 -7.80 1.52 4.10
N LEU A 58 -9.13 1.71 4.17
CA LEU A 58 -9.78 2.82 3.48
C LEU A 58 -9.29 4.16 4.04
N TYR A 59 -9.15 4.25 5.35
CA TYR A 59 -8.58 5.43 6.01
C TYR A 59 -7.15 5.70 5.55
N VAL A 60 -6.28 4.67 5.56
CA VAL A 60 -4.90 4.78 5.09
C VAL A 60 -4.88 5.27 3.64
N ALA A 61 -5.70 4.70 2.77
CA ALA A 61 -5.78 5.08 1.36
C ALA A 61 -6.18 6.55 1.15
N LEU A 62 -7.16 7.04 1.93
CA LEU A 62 -7.61 8.43 1.85
C LEU A 62 -6.59 9.42 2.46
N SER A 63 -5.86 8.98 3.49
CA SER A 63 -4.86 9.79 4.21
C SER A 63 -3.55 10.03 3.44
N ILE A 64 -3.35 9.36 2.29
CA ILE A 64 -2.15 9.54 1.45
C ILE A 64 -2.04 10.96 0.89
N THR A 65 -3.18 11.64 0.73
CA THR A 65 -3.25 13.04 0.27
C THR A 65 -3.75 13.96 1.37
N GLY A 66 -3.29 15.21 1.37
CA GLY A 66 -3.72 16.22 2.34
C GLY A 66 -5.00 16.97 1.96
N ARG A 67 -5.58 16.71 0.78
CA ARG A 67 -6.71 17.48 0.24
C ARG A 67 -7.73 16.55 -0.40
N ARG A 68 -9.00 16.74 -0.05
CA ARG A 68 -10.11 15.95 -0.60
C ARG A 68 -10.23 16.02 -2.12
N ASN A 69 -9.99 17.19 -2.71
CA ASN A 69 -10.13 17.41 -4.16
C ASN A 69 -9.06 16.70 -5.00
N ASP A 70 -8.03 16.17 -4.35
CA ASP A 70 -6.94 15.46 -5.01
C ASP A 70 -7.13 13.92 -4.95
N VAL A 71 -8.29 13.46 -4.46
CA VAL A 71 -8.68 12.05 -4.38
C VAL A 71 -9.79 11.76 -5.38
N TYR A 72 -9.54 10.82 -6.29
CA TYR A 72 -10.52 10.31 -7.24
C TYR A 72 -10.82 8.85 -6.89
N ILE A 73 -12.09 8.51 -6.71
CA ILE A 73 -12.50 7.17 -6.27
C ILE A 73 -13.31 6.50 -7.38
N LEU A 74 -12.91 5.29 -7.76
CA LEU A 74 -13.66 4.40 -8.63
C LEU A 74 -14.24 3.26 -7.78
N ALA A 75 -15.56 3.18 -7.68
CA ALA A 75 -16.30 2.11 -7.01
C ALA A 75 -17.49 1.71 -7.88
N GLU A 76 -17.81 0.41 -7.96
CA GLU A 76 -18.85 -0.11 -8.89
C GLU A 76 -20.21 0.55 -8.67
N ASP A 77 -20.68 0.65 -7.42
CA ASP A 77 -21.96 1.28 -7.06
C ASP A 77 -21.79 2.67 -6.41
N GLY A 78 -20.60 3.27 -6.51
CA GLY A 78 -20.25 4.49 -5.79
C GLY A 78 -20.15 4.33 -4.27
N MET A 79 -20.26 3.09 -3.77
CA MET A 79 -20.22 2.74 -2.36
C MET A 79 -19.11 1.72 -2.07
N THR A 80 -18.56 1.77 -0.86
CA THR A 80 -17.62 0.78 -0.34
C THR A 80 -17.97 0.51 1.13
N PRO A 81 -17.91 -0.75 1.60
CA PRO A 81 -18.05 -1.02 3.02
C PRO A 81 -16.87 -0.42 3.80
N ASN A 82 -17.17 0.23 4.91
CA ASN A 82 -16.16 0.63 5.88
C ASN A 82 -15.99 -0.51 6.89
N VAL A 83 -14.94 -1.30 6.72
CA VAL A 83 -14.63 -2.41 7.64
C VAL A 83 -14.03 -1.82 8.91
N VAL A 84 -14.72 -1.95 10.04
CA VAL A 84 -14.28 -1.48 11.37
C VAL A 84 -14.30 -2.64 12.36
N TYR A 85 -13.16 -2.91 13.01
CA TYR A 85 -13.07 -3.84 14.13
C TYR A 85 -13.22 -3.05 15.43
N SER A 86 -14.44 -3.04 15.96
CA SER A 86 -14.79 -2.32 17.20
C SER A 86 -14.00 -2.83 18.41
N GLU A 87 -13.53 -4.07 18.39
CA GLU A 87 -12.73 -4.70 19.44
C GLU A 87 -11.38 -4.01 19.68
N VAL A 88 -10.88 -3.28 18.68
CA VAL A 88 -9.59 -2.57 18.73
C VAL A 88 -9.76 -1.11 19.23
N LEU A 89 -11.00 -0.62 19.32
CA LEU A 89 -11.33 0.76 19.71
C LEU A 89 -11.70 0.89 21.20
N ASN A 90 -11.67 -0.20 21.96
CA ASN A 90 -11.93 -0.25 23.41
C ASN A 90 -10.64 -0.22 24.23
#